data_AF-A0A3C0R712-F1
#
_entry.id   AF-A0A3C0R712-F1
#
_cell.length_a   1.000
_cell.length_b   1.000
_cell.length_c   1.000
_cell.angle_alpha   90.00
_cell.angle_beta   90.00
_cell.angle_gamma   90.00
#
_symmetry.space_group_name_H-M   'P 1'
#
loop_
_entity.id
_entity.type
_entity.pdbx_description
1 polymer ?
#
loop_
_entity_poly.entity_id
_entity_poly.type
_entity_poly.pdbx_seq_one_letter_code
_entity_poly.pdbx_strand_id
1 'polypeptide(L)'
;MPALAEKFSMITLSHGYNSTLSMNSFASALLYRDPFGLGAPGFVDTVSGNYIPYFLVPNLSMQEAFAPLIGVDITTVNQLNLKFEYKRSRQLSLSLVDFQLAETRSTEWVFGFSWRKRGIHLPFQLPFMRGKTMENDLSFKLDLSMRDEQQSNSRLDQSNAYGTGGQKVITIQPAIDYVLNNRINLKFFFDQRRAIPYISTSAPITNTRAGVQVRISLAQ
;
A
#
# COMPACT_ATOMS: atom_id res chain seq x y z
N MET A 1 -3.44 17.35 29.33
CA MET A 1 -2.11 17.94 29.07
C MET A 1 -2.27 19.29 28.35
N PRO A 2 -2.27 20.42 29.07
CA PRO A 2 -2.54 21.75 28.51
C PRO A 2 -1.56 22.18 27.40
N ALA A 3 -0.27 21.85 27.57
CA ALA A 3 0.78 22.20 26.61
C ALA A 3 0.66 21.49 25.24
N LEU A 4 0.01 20.31 25.18
CA LEU A 4 -0.25 19.64 23.90
C LEU A 4 -1.44 20.26 23.16
N ALA A 5 -2.47 20.69 23.89
CA ALA A 5 -3.68 21.27 23.30
C ALA A 5 -3.43 22.65 22.65
N GLU A 6 -2.44 23.40 23.14
CA GLU A 6 -2.05 24.68 22.54
C GLU A 6 -1.41 24.54 21.16
N LYS A 7 -0.73 23.41 20.90
CA LYS A 7 0.00 23.18 19.65
C LYS A 7 -0.72 22.21 18.72
N PHE A 8 -1.38 21.19 19.25
CA PHE A 8 -1.99 20.12 18.47
C PHE A 8 -3.51 20.11 18.63
N SER A 9 -4.22 20.04 17.51
CA SER A 9 -5.68 19.89 17.49
C SER A 9 -6.09 18.42 17.53
N MET A 10 -5.32 17.52 16.91
CA MET A 10 -5.62 16.08 16.88
C MET A 10 -4.32 15.29 16.76
N ILE A 11 -4.23 14.19 17.52
CA ILE A 11 -3.17 13.19 17.39
C ILE A 11 -3.86 11.84 17.34
N THR A 12 -3.67 11.12 16.24
CA THR A 12 -4.22 9.78 16.04
C THR A 12 -3.08 8.79 15.90
N LEU A 13 -3.09 7.78 16.76
CA LEU A 13 -2.23 6.60 16.63
C LEU A 13 -3.09 5.45 16.13
N SER A 14 -2.61 4.75 15.10
CA SER A 14 -3.29 3.62 14.49
C SER A 14 -2.34 2.42 14.35
N HIS A 15 -2.88 1.24 14.61
CA HIS A 15 -2.25 -0.05 14.37
C HIS A 15 -3.35 -1.02 13.96
N GLY A 16 -3.11 -1.82 12.92
CA GLY A 16 -4.04 -2.86 12.48
C GLY A 16 -3.29 -4.07 11.95
N TYR A 17 -3.76 -5.27 12.28
CA TYR A 17 -3.26 -6.52 11.72
C TYR A 17 -4.43 -7.33 11.18
N ASN A 18 -4.30 -7.77 9.93
CA ASN A 18 -5.25 -8.64 9.25
C ASN A 18 -4.52 -9.89 8.77
N SER A 19 -5.13 -11.05 8.96
CA SER A 19 -4.65 -12.33 8.44
C SER A 19 -5.81 -13.13 7.88
N THR A 20 -5.62 -13.63 6.66
CA THR A 20 -6.59 -14.48 5.99
C THR A 20 -5.87 -15.71 5.46
N LEU A 21 -6.37 -16.89 5.85
CA LEU A 21 -5.99 -18.16 5.28
C LEU A 21 -7.12 -18.62 4.37
N SER A 22 -6.82 -18.84 3.10
CA SER A 22 -7.79 -19.32 2.10
C SER A 22 -7.26 -20.55 1.39
N MET A 23 -8.19 -21.45 1.11
CA MET A 23 -7.99 -22.64 0.31
C MET A 23 -8.85 -22.49 -0.94
N ASN A 24 -8.23 -22.39 -2.12
CA ASN A 24 -8.96 -22.04 -3.34
C ASN A 24 -9.87 -23.17 -3.83
N SER A 25 -9.46 -24.42 -3.63
CA SER A 25 -10.26 -25.60 -3.95
C SER A 25 -9.81 -26.79 -3.11
N PHE A 26 -10.73 -27.74 -2.95
CA PHE A 26 -10.43 -29.07 -2.44
C PHE A 26 -11.28 -30.08 -3.21
N ALA A 27 -10.74 -31.28 -3.43
CA ALA A 27 -11.45 -32.37 -4.09
C ALA A 27 -11.33 -33.64 -3.23
N SER A 28 -12.36 -34.48 -3.19
CA SER A 28 -12.23 -35.80 -2.57
C SER A 28 -11.25 -36.67 -3.38
N ALA A 29 -10.31 -37.34 -2.72
CA ALA A 29 -9.44 -38.28 -3.42
C ALA A 29 -10.22 -39.52 -3.83
N LEU A 30 -10.30 -39.80 -5.15
CA LEU A 30 -11.05 -40.94 -5.69
C LEU A 30 -10.57 -42.29 -5.16
N LEU A 31 -9.28 -42.39 -4.88
CA LEU A 31 -8.63 -43.60 -4.39
C LEU A 31 -8.65 -43.72 -2.86
N TYR A 32 -9.23 -42.76 -2.15
CA TYR A 32 -9.40 -42.88 -0.71
C TYR A 32 -10.29 -44.08 -0.38
N ARG A 33 -9.77 -44.97 0.46
CA ARG A 33 -10.54 -46.09 1.02
C ARG A 33 -10.33 -46.14 2.52
N ASP A 34 -11.44 -46.27 3.23
CA ASP A 34 -11.48 -46.56 4.67
C ASP A 34 -12.25 -47.86 4.90
N PRO A 35 -11.60 -49.03 4.74
CA PRO A 35 -12.26 -50.33 4.88
C PRO A 35 -12.76 -50.60 6.31
N PHE A 36 -12.18 -49.93 7.31
CA PHE A 36 -12.47 -50.17 8.73
C PHE A 36 -13.39 -49.09 9.33
N GLY A 37 -13.75 -48.04 8.58
CA GLY A 37 -14.61 -46.95 9.04
C GLY A 37 -14.00 -46.13 10.19
N LEU A 38 -12.67 -46.08 10.28
CA LEU A 38 -11.96 -45.45 11.39
C LEU A 38 -11.72 -43.94 11.15
N GLY A 39 -12.11 -43.42 9.99
CA GLY A 39 -11.90 -42.01 9.63
C GLY A 39 -10.44 -41.66 9.36
N ALA A 40 -9.58 -42.68 9.19
CA ALA A 40 -8.16 -42.53 8.93
C ALA A 40 -7.80 -43.24 7.60
N PRO A 41 -6.88 -42.69 6.81
CA PRO A 41 -6.46 -43.34 5.57
C PRO A 41 -5.75 -44.65 5.89
N GLY A 42 -6.38 -45.77 5.54
CA GLY A 42 -5.81 -47.12 5.73
C GLY A 42 -5.05 -47.64 4.50
N PHE A 43 -5.14 -46.93 3.37
CA PHE A 43 -4.53 -47.35 2.11
C PHE A 43 -3.30 -46.50 1.79
N VAL A 44 -2.18 -47.18 1.58
CA VAL A 44 -0.90 -46.60 1.15
C VAL A 44 -0.85 -46.68 -0.36
N ASP A 45 -0.61 -45.54 -1.02
CA ASP A 45 -0.38 -45.48 -2.45
C ASP A 45 0.87 -46.30 -2.81
N THR A 46 0.71 -47.25 -3.73
CA THR A 46 1.78 -48.14 -4.19
C THR A 46 2.89 -47.42 -4.95
N VAL A 47 2.64 -46.20 -5.43
CA VAL A 47 3.63 -45.40 -6.17
C VAL A 47 4.43 -44.50 -5.23
N SER A 48 3.75 -43.72 -4.39
CA SER A 48 4.42 -42.75 -3.51
C SER A 48 4.77 -43.29 -2.11
N GLY A 49 4.20 -44.43 -1.70
CA GLY A 49 4.36 -44.96 -0.34
C GLY A 49 3.66 -44.14 0.74
N ASN A 50 2.87 -43.13 0.36
CA ASN A 50 2.15 -42.25 1.28
C ASN A 50 0.69 -42.66 1.46
N TYR A 51 0.10 -42.27 2.58
CA TYR A 51 -1.33 -42.41 2.81
C TYR A 51 -2.12 -41.47 1.90
N ILE A 52 -3.17 -41.99 1.26
CA ILE A 52 -4.05 -41.17 0.40
C ILE A 52 -4.95 -40.31 1.29
N PRO A 53 -4.88 -38.97 1.22
CA PRO A 53 -5.73 -38.11 2.05
C PRO A 53 -7.18 -38.14 1.58
N TYR A 54 -8.13 -37.86 2.47
CA TYR A 54 -9.55 -37.75 2.11
C TYR A 54 -9.81 -36.58 1.15
N PHE A 55 -9.14 -35.44 1.37
CA PHE A 55 -9.20 -34.26 0.51
C PHE A 55 -7.83 -33.96 -0.12
N LEU A 56 -7.83 -33.78 -1.43
CA LEU A 56 -6.74 -33.21 -2.21
C LEU A 56 -6.87 -31.69 -2.18
N VAL A 57 -5.86 -31.03 -1.64
CA VAL A 57 -5.76 -29.56 -1.59
C VAL A 57 -4.61 -29.16 -2.50
N PRO A 58 -4.86 -28.65 -3.71
CA PRO A 58 -3.78 -28.32 -4.64
C PRO A 58 -3.00 -27.08 -4.22
N ASN A 59 -3.67 -26.08 -3.64
CA ASN A 59 -3.01 -24.84 -3.27
C ASN A 59 -3.65 -24.19 -2.03
N LEU A 60 -2.79 -23.57 -1.22
CA LEU A 60 -3.16 -22.85 -0.01
C LEU A 60 -2.54 -21.44 -0.07
N SER A 61 -3.31 -20.41 0.24
CA SER A 61 -2.81 -19.05 0.30
C SER A 61 -3.06 -18.41 1.65
N MET A 62 -2.02 -17.80 2.21
CA MET A 62 -2.09 -17.01 3.44
C MET A 62 -1.68 -15.59 3.12
N GLN A 63 -2.49 -14.62 3.52
CA GLN A 63 -2.18 -13.20 3.38
C GLN A 63 -2.24 -12.55 4.76
N GLU A 64 -1.15 -11.91 5.13
CA GLU A 64 -1.00 -11.17 6.37
C GLU A 64 -0.60 -9.73 6.05
N ALA A 65 -1.23 -8.78 6.72
CA ALA A 65 -0.93 -7.37 6.52
C ALA A 65 -1.08 -6.59 7.82
N PHE A 66 -0.04 -5.82 8.15
CA PHE A 66 -0.08 -4.75 9.11
C PHE A 66 -0.46 -3.45 8.39
N ALA A 67 -1.68 -2.97 8.61
CA ALA A 67 -2.33 -1.91 7.84
C ALA A 67 -2.91 -0.79 8.74
N PRO A 68 -2.07 0.13 9.26
CA PRO A 68 -0.61 0.11 9.29
C PRO A 68 -0.05 -0.66 10.48
N LEU A 69 1.24 -1.03 10.46
CA LEU A 69 1.95 -1.48 11.66
C LEU A 69 2.07 -0.31 12.65
N ILE A 70 2.45 0.86 12.16
CA ILE A 70 2.45 2.09 12.95
C ILE A 70 1.95 3.20 12.05
N GLY A 71 0.83 3.82 12.42
CA GLY A 71 0.31 5.01 11.76
C GLY A 71 0.18 6.14 12.76
N VAL A 72 0.83 7.26 12.47
CA VAL A 72 0.79 8.49 13.27
C VAL A 72 0.25 9.60 12.39
N ASP A 73 -0.83 10.23 12.82
CA ASP A 73 -1.42 11.39 12.16
C ASP A 73 -1.55 12.52 13.20
N ILE A 74 -0.87 13.63 12.94
CA ILE A 74 -0.80 14.79 13.83
C ILE A 74 -1.32 15.99 13.07
N THR A 75 -2.40 16.58 13.58
CA THR A 75 -2.92 17.86 13.10
C THR A 75 -2.66 18.94 14.15
N THR A 76 -2.06 20.04 13.70
CA THR A 76 -1.75 21.24 14.47
C THR A 76 -2.91 22.23 14.38
N VAL A 77 -3.09 23.09 15.38
CA VAL A 77 -4.07 24.20 15.34
C VAL A 77 -3.89 25.14 14.14
N ASN A 78 -2.66 25.25 13.63
CA ASN A 78 -2.29 26.05 12.46
C ASN A 78 -2.60 25.35 11.11
N GLN A 79 -3.47 24.34 11.10
CA GLN A 79 -3.83 23.56 9.89
C GLN A 79 -2.62 22.93 9.18
N LEU A 80 -1.61 22.55 9.96
CA LEU A 80 -0.50 21.71 9.52
C LEU A 80 -0.81 20.27 9.93
N ASN A 81 -0.76 19.35 8.98
CA ASN A 81 -0.97 17.93 9.20
C ASN A 81 0.29 17.14 8.78
N LEU A 82 0.76 16.31 9.69
CA LEU A 82 1.88 15.38 9.50
C LEU A 82 1.34 13.97 9.61
N LYS A 83 1.65 13.16 8.61
CA LYS A 83 1.24 11.77 8.54
C LYS A 83 2.45 10.89 8.31
N PHE A 84 2.55 9.82 9.10
CA PHE A 84 3.56 8.80 8.94
C PHE A 84 2.89 7.43 9.06
N GLU A 85 3.03 6.58 8.04
CA GLU A 85 2.57 5.19 8.08
C GLU A 85 3.71 4.25 7.73
N TYR A 86 3.88 3.22 8.55
CA TYR A 86 4.72 2.07 8.26
C TYR A 86 3.83 0.84 8.09
N LYS A 87 3.83 0.28 6.88
CA LYS A 87 3.02 -0.88 6.51
C LYS A 87 3.92 -2.05 6.17
N ARG A 88 3.45 -3.25 6.49
CA ARG A 88 4.15 -4.49 6.17
C ARG A 88 3.13 -5.55 5.79
N SER A 89 3.33 -6.22 4.66
CA SER A 89 2.50 -7.35 4.26
C SER A 89 3.35 -8.54 3.82
N ARG A 90 2.76 -9.72 3.96
CA ARG A 90 3.32 -10.99 3.53
C ARG A 90 2.20 -11.80 2.89
N GLN A 91 2.43 -12.27 1.67
CA GLN A 91 1.57 -13.20 0.99
C GLN A 91 2.34 -14.48 0.72
N LEU A 92 1.81 -15.60 1.18
CA LEU A 92 2.35 -16.95 1.00
C LEU A 92 1.37 -17.73 0.14
N SER A 93 1.87 -18.34 -0.93
CA SER A 93 1.11 -19.21 -1.82
C SER A 93 1.85 -20.54 -1.93
N LEU A 94 1.29 -21.56 -1.30
CA LEU A 94 1.81 -22.92 -1.29
C LEU A 94 1.13 -23.73 -2.39
N SER A 95 1.91 -24.27 -3.32
CA SER A 95 1.50 -25.32 -4.27
C SER A 95 1.92 -26.66 -3.70
N LEU A 96 0.93 -27.53 -3.41
CA LEU A 96 1.15 -28.91 -3.00
C LEU A 96 1.31 -29.85 -4.19
N VAL A 97 1.09 -29.36 -5.41
CA VAL A 97 1.36 -30.09 -6.65
C VAL A 97 2.85 -30.07 -6.95
N ASP A 98 3.47 -28.89 -6.91
CA ASP A 98 4.89 -28.70 -7.25
C ASP A 98 5.79 -28.63 -6.00
N PHE A 99 5.20 -28.81 -4.81
CA PHE A 99 5.88 -28.69 -3.51
C PHE A 99 6.67 -27.39 -3.36
N GLN A 100 6.05 -26.27 -3.75
CA GLN A 100 6.68 -24.94 -3.82
C GLN A 100 5.89 -23.91 -3.03
N LEU A 101 6.62 -23.02 -2.37
CA LEU A 101 6.10 -21.90 -1.59
C LEU A 101 6.57 -20.58 -2.22
N ALA A 102 5.66 -19.89 -2.88
CA ALA A 102 5.86 -18.53 -3.36
C ALA A 102 5.53 -17.54 -2.24
N GLU A 103 6.50 -16.72 -1.88
CA GLU A 103 6.37 -15.67 -0.88
C GLU A 103 6.56 -14.29 -1.52
N THR A 104 5.63 -13.37 -1.23
CA THR A 104 5.75 -11.95 -1.57
C THR A 104 5.71 -11.13 -0.29
N ARG A 105 6.79 -10.41 0.00
CA ARG A 105 6.88 -9.48 1.13
C ARG A 105 6.82 -8.06 0.62
N SER A 106 5.99 -7.23 1.25
CA SER A 106 5.98 -5.79 0.99
C SER A 106 6.23 -4.99 2.26
N THR A 107 7.10 -4.00 2.17
CA THR A 107 7.37 -3.02 3.22
C THR A 107 7.16 -1.64 2.63
N GLU A 108 6.28 -0.85 3.22
CA GLU A 108 5.95 0.48 2.72
C GLU A 108 6.07 1.54 3.81
N TRP A 109 6.76 2.62 3.48
CA TRP A 109 6.86 3.83 4.27
C TRP A 109 6.10 4.92 3.54
N VAL A 110 5.16 5.56 4.22
CA VAL A 110 4.39 6.69 3.69
C VAL A 110 4.58 7.87 4.62
N PHE A 111 5.08 8.97 4.08
CA PHE A 111 5.18 10.25 4.77
C PHE A 111 4.33 11.27 4.03
N GLY A 112 3.35 11.84 4.72
CA GLY A 112 2.49 12.90 4.22
C GLY A 112 2.72 14.17 5.02
N PHE A 113 2.88 15.28 4.31
CA PHE A 113 2.91 16.61 4.89
C PHE A 113 1.84 17.43 4.18
N SER A 114 0.96 18.08 4.94
CA SER A 114 0.07 19.07 4.37
C SER A 114 -0.02 20.30 5.26
N TRP A 115 -0.13 21.46 4.61
CA TRP A 115 -0.23 22.73 5.31
C TRP A 115 -1.19 23.63 4.56
N ARG A 116 -2.14 24.21 5.30
CA ARG A 116 -3.15 25.10 4.77
C ARG A 116 -3.07 26.45 5.46
N LYS A 117 -3.18 27.52 4.66
CA LYS A 117 -3.25 28.89 5.18
C LYS A 117 -4.30 29.68 4.42
N ARG A 118 -5.29 30.17 5.19
CA ARG A 118 -6.34 31.07 4.72
C ARG A 118 -5.87 32.52 4.77
N GLY A 119 -6.34 33.34 3.83
CA GLY A 119 -6.17 34.80 3.87
C GLY A 119 -4.77 35.28 3.49
N ILE A 120 -4.08 34.59 2.57
CA ILE A 120 -2.82 35.09 2.03
C ILE A 120 -3.10 36.27 1.08
N HIS A 121 -2.63 37.45 1.48
CA HIS A 121 -2.55 38.63 0.63
C HIS A 121 -1.36 38.46 -0.32
N LEU A 122 -1.64 38.41 -1.62
CA LEU A 122 -0.59 38.35 -2.65
C LEU A 122 0.19 39.67 -2.68
N PRO A 123 1.54 39.64 -2.71
CA PRO A 123 2.36 40.84 -2.87
C PRO A 123 2.39 41.38 -4.32
N PHE A 124 1.76 40.68 -5.28
CA PHE A 124 1.68 41.10 -6.69
C PHE A 124 0.23 41.29 -7.14
N GLN A 125 -0.04 42.44 -7.77
CA GLN A 125 -1.34 42.75 -8.38
C GLN A 125 -1.38 42.15 -9.78
N LEU A 126 -2.24 41.15 -10.00
CA LEU A 126 -2.57 40.71 -11.35
C LEU A 126 -3.32 41.85 -12.07
N PRO A 127 -2.91 42.25 -13.29
CA PRO A 127 -3.41 43.45 -13.98
C PRO A 127 -4.92 43.43 -14.27
N PHE A 128 -5.60 42.28 -14.14
CA PHE A 128 -7.04 42.13 -14.34
C PHE A 128 -7.87 42.02 -13.04
N MET A 129 -7.26 42.08 -11.85
CA MET A 129 -7.97 41.87 -10.57
C MET A 129 -7.74 43.03 -9.59
N ARG A 130 -8.56 44.08 -9.74
CA ARG A 130 -8.62 45.21 -8.78
C ARG A 130 -9.43 44.82 -7.52
N GLY A 131 -8.78 44.91 -6.36
CA GLY A 131 -9.36 45.54 -5.17
C GLY A 131 -10.43 44.80 -4.34
N LYS A 132 -10.65 43.48 -4.51
CA LYS A 132 -11.45 42.72 -3.53
C LYS A 132 -10.55 41.90 -2.62
N THR A 133 -10.76 42.04 -1.31
CA THR A 133 -10.26 41.14 -0.26
C THR A 133 -10.84 39.74 -0.53
N MET A 134 -10.11 38.95 -1.31
CA MET A 134 -10.51 37.58 -1.61
C MET A 134 -10.01 36.67 -0.50
N GLU A 135 -10.90 35.83 0.04
CA GLU A 135 -10.56 34.72 0.93
C GLU A 135 -9.79 33.66 0.13
N ASN A 136 -8.54 33.99 -0.19
CA ASN A 136 -7.65 33.11 -0.89
C ASN A 136 -7.14 32.05 0.08
N ASP A 137 -7.16 30.80 -0.36
CA ASP A 137 -6.68 29.68 0.43
C ASP A 137 -5.55 28.98 -0.31
N LEU A 138 -4.42 28.84 0.37
CA LEU A 138 -3.26 28.10 -0.12
C LEU A 138 -3.14 26.81 0.66
N SER A 139 -3.14 25.70 -0.05
CA SER A 139 -2.84 24.38 0.52
C SER A 139 -1.61 23.80 -0.17
N PHE A 140 -0.58 23.51 0.61
CA PHE A 140 0.58 22.76 0.19
C PHE A 140 0.44 21.31 0.66
N LYS A 141 0.78 20.36 -0.19
CA LYS A 141 0.83 18.93 0.11
C LYS A 141 2.13 18.35 -0.43
N LEU A 142 2.74 17.45 0.34
CA LEU A 142 3.90 16.68 -0.06
C LEU A 142 3.70 15.26 0.44
N ASP A 143 3.47 14.35 -0.50
CA ASP A 143 3.39 12.93 -0.21
C ASP A 143 4.65 12.24 -0.72
N LEU A 144 5.32 11.51 0.17
CA LEU A 144 6.49 10.70 -0.11
C LEU A 144 6.13 9.25 0.23
N SER A 145 6.36 8.33 -0.69
CA SER A 145 6.22 6.91 -0.40
C SER A 145 7.39 6.11 -0.91
N MET A 146 7.77 5.10 -0.13
CA MET A 146 8.81 4.13 -0.49
C MET A 146 8.25 2.75 -0.22
N ARG A 147 8.03 1.99 -1.29
CA ARG A 147 7.55 0.62 -1.24
C ARG A 147 8.63 -0.33 -1.71
N ASP A 148 8.99 -1.28 -0.87
CA ASP A 148 9.90 -2.37 -1.17
C ASP A 148 9.08 -3.66 -1.30
N GLU A 149 9.14 -4.31 -2.45
CA GLU A 149 8.45 -5.56 -2.72
C GLU A 149 9.48 -6.62 -3.12
N GLN A 150 9.49 -7.75 -2.41
CA GLN A 150 10.41 -8.86 -2.66
C GLN A 150 9.60 -10.13 -2.90
N GLN A 151 9.93 -10.83 -3.97
CA GLN A 151 9.31 -12.09 -4.35
C GLN A 151 10.35 -13.20 -4.29
N SER A 152 10.04 -14.28 -3.59
CA SER A 152 10.89 -15.44 -3.46
C SER A 152 10.09 -16.72 -3.63
N ASN A 153 10.70 -17.74 -4.20
CA ASN A 153 10.13 -19.07 -4.29
C ASN A 153 11.07 -20.07 -3.60
N SER A 154 10.52 -20.87 -2.70
CA SER A 154 11.23 -21.95 -1.99
C SER A 154 10.59 -23.28 -2.34
N ARG A 155 11.40 -24.31 -2.54
CA ARG A 155 10.89 -25.69 -2.55
C ARG A 155 10.84 -26.22 -1.12
N LEU A 156 9.90 -27.11 -0.83
CA LEU A 156 9.70 -27.66 0.52
C LEU A 156 10.80 -28.65 0.94
N ASP A 157 11.50 -29.24 -0.04
CA ASP A 157 12.57 -30.22 0.14
C ASP A 157 13.96 -29.56 0.30
N GLN A 158 14.07 -28.25 0.06
CA GLN A 158 15.35 -27.53 0.02
C GLN A 158 15.30 -26.29 0.91
N SER A 159 16.39 -26.02 1.62
CA SER A 159 16.53 -24.81 2.45
C SER A 159 16.73 -23.51 1.64
N ASN A 160 16.90 -23.63 0.33
CA ASN A 160 17.25 -22.50 -0.53
C ASN A 160 15.99 -21.84 -1.08
N ALA A 161 15.77 -20.59 -0.70
CA ALA A 161 14.79 -19.71 -1.32
C ALA A 161 15.46 -18.89 -2.44
N TYR A 162 14.90 -18.97 -3.65
CA TYR A 162 15.38 -18.20 -4.79
C TYR A 162 14.55 -16.92 -4.92
N GLY A 163 15.19 -15.77 -4.98
CA GLY A 163 14.53 -14.51 -5.32
C GLY A 163 14.05 -14.54 -6.77
N THR A 164 12.73 -14.55 -6.97
CA THR A 164 12.12 -14.60 -8.32
C THR A 164 11.84 -13.23 -8.88
N GLY A 165 11.85 -12.19 -8.03
CA GLY A 165 11.51 -10.85 -8.47
C GLY A 165 11.35 -9.88 -7.31
N GLY A 166 10.73 -8.75 -7.64
CA GLY A 166 10.54 -7.65 -6.72
C GLY A 166 11.05 -6.34 -7.27
N GLN A 167 10.64 -5.27 -6.62
CA GLN A 167 10.99 -3.92 -7.01
C GLN A 167 10.89 -2.96 -5.83
N LYS A 168 11.74 -1.95 -5.86
CA LYS A 168 11.66 -0.77 -5.00
C LYS A 168 11.00 0.36 -5.77
N VAL A 169 9.86 0.83 -5.28
CA VAL A 169 9.11 1.94 -5.86
C VAL A 169 9.21 3.14 -4.92
N ILE A 170 9.73 4.25 -5.43
CA ILE A 170 9.81 5.52 -4.73
C ILE A 170 8.89 6.50 -5.44
N THR A 171 8.00 7.15 -4.69
CA THR A 171 7.04 8.12 -5.20
C THR A 171 7.17 9.44 -4.46
N ILE A 172 7.18 10.54 -5.22
CA ILE A 172 7.29 11.91 -4.71
C ILE A 172 6.19 12.74 -5.36
N GLN A 173 5.28 13.28 -4.54
CA GLN A 173 4.06 13.95 -4.98
C GLN A 173 3.83 15.29 -4.27
N PRO A 174 4.66 16.33 -4.52
CA PRO A 174 4.34 17.68 -4.12
C PRO A 174 3.18 18.25 -4.95
N ALA A 175 2.27 18.92 -4.27
CA ALA A 175 1.17 19.64 -4.88
C ALA A 175 0.89 20.95 -4.14
N ILE A 176 0.52 21.97 -4.90
CA ILE A 176 0.08 23.27 -4.38
C ILE A 176 -1.30 23.53 -4.97
N ASP A 177 -2.31 23.54 -4.09
CA ASP A 177 -3.67 23.92 -4.42
C ASP A 177 -3.87 25.38 -3.97
N TYR A 178 -4.32 26.24 -4.88
CA TYR A 178 -4.61 27.64 -4.63
C TYR A 178 -6.04 27.96 -5.07
N VAL A 179 -6.86 28.37 -4.10
CA VAL A 179 -8.23 28.82 -4.36
C VAL A 179 -8.20 30.32 -4.58
N LEU A 180 -8.42 30.74 -5.83
CA LEU A 180 -8.46 32.15 -6.21
C LEU A 180 -9.81 32.78 -5.83
N ASN A 181 -10.91 32.05 -6.03
CA ASN A 181 -12.25 32.40 -5.57
C ASN A 181 -13.16 31.15 -5.55
N ASN A 182 -14.43 31.30 -5.14
CA ASN A 182 -15.41 30.20 -5.11
C ASN A 182 -15.65 29.51 -6.48
N ARG A 183 -15.15 30.09 -7.57
CA ARG A 183 -15.31 29.60 -8.95
C ARG A 183 -14.02 29.08 -9.57
N ILE A 184 -12.84 29.46 -9.09
CA ILE A 184 -11.56 29.16 -9.73
C ILE A 184 -10.59 28.58 -8.70
N ASN A 185 -10.14 27.35 -8.97
CA ASN A 185 -9.05 26.69 -8.25
C ASN A 185 -7.91 26.37 -9.22
N LEU A 186 -6.69 26.68 -8.80
CA LEU A 186 -5.46 26.37 -9.51
C LEU A 186 -4.70 25.33 -8.70
N LYS A 187 -4.35 24.21 -9.33
CA LYS A 187 -3.54 23.16 -8.73
C LYS A 187 -2.28 22.95 -9.55
N PHE A 188 -1.13 23.11 -8.91
CA PHE A 188 0.16 22.71 -9.45
C PHE A 188 0.50 21.36 -8.85
N PHE A 189 0.84 20.39 -9.69
CA PHE A 189 1.22 19.06 -9.20
C PHE A 189 2.47 18.57 -9.93
N PHE A 190 3.27 17.82 -9.19
CA PHE A 190 4.38 17.05 -9.71
C PHE A 190 4.32 15.67 -9.06
N ASP A 191 4.28 14.63 -9.89
CA ASP A 191 4.23 13.23 -9.49
C ASP A 191 5.38 12.51 -10.18
N GLN A 192 6.36 12.08 -9.40
CA GLN A 192 7.45 11.26 -9.89
C GLN A 192 7.40 9.91 -9.20
N ARG A 193 7.31 8.85 -10.01
CA ARG A 193 7.36 7.46 -9.57
C ARG A 193 8.54 6.76 -10.23
N ARG A 194 9.47 6.29 -9.43
CA ARG A 194 10.64 5.52 -9.85
C ARG A 194 10.52 4.08 -9.37
N ALA A 195 10.49 3.12 -10.29
CA ALA A 195 10.48 1.70 -10.01
C ALA A 195 11.86 1.11 -10.37
N ILE A 196 12.52 0.51 -9.38
CA ILE A 196 13.84 -0.11 -9.49
C ILE A 196 13.65 -1.61 -9.24
N PRO A 197 13.66 -2.45 -10.29
CA PRO A 197 13.52 -3.90 -10.13
C PRO A 197 14.76 -4.52 -9.49
N TYR A 198 14.59 -5.62 -8.76
CA TYR A 198 15.72 -6.35 -8.15
C TYR A 198 16.40 -7.35 -9.07
N ILE A 199 15.67 -7.83 -10.08
CA ILE A 199 16.21 -8.75 -11.09
C ILE A 199 16.75 -7.96 -12.27
N SER A 200 17.94 -8.35 -12.75
CA SER A 200 18.65 -7.67 -13.85
C SER A 200 17.96 -7.83 -15.22
N THR A 201 16.90 -8.62 -15.31
CA THR A 201 16.10 -8.81 -16.53
C THR A 201 15.18 -7.64 -16.83
N SER A 202 15.00 -6.71 -15.88
CA SER A 202 14.14 -5.53 -16.03
C SER A 202 14.94 -4.24 -15.81
N ALA A 203 14.71 -3.23 -16.65
CA ALA A 203 15.35 -1.92 -16.51
C ALA A 203 14.58 -1.03 -15.50
N PRO A 204 15.26 -0.13 -14.77
CA PRO A 204 14.59 0.87 -13.95
C PRO A 204 13.71 1.80 -14.77
N ILE A 205 12.49 2.07 -14.31
CA ILE A 205 11.54 2.96 -14.97
C ILE A 205 11.29 4.17 -14.09
N THR A 206 11.38 5.38 -14.66
CA THR A 206 11.00 6.62 -13.97
C THR A 206 9.93 7.32 -14.77
N ASN A 207 8.74 7.44 -14.17
CA ASN A 207 7.61 8.17 -14.73
C ASN A 207 7.48 9.50 -13.99
N THR A 208 7.58 10.60 -14.73
CA THR A 208 7.39 11.94 -14.19
C THR A 208 6.19 12.58 -14.87
N ARG A 209 5.25 13.09 -14.07
CA ARG A 209 4.08 13.84 -14.52
C ARG A 209 4.07 15.16 -13.80
N ALA A 210 3.98 16.25 -14.53
CA ALA A 210 3.86 17.58 -13.97
C ALA A 210 2.82 18.35 -14.76
N GLY A 211 2.07 19.21 -14.08
CA GLY A 211 1.05 19.98 -14.76
C GLY A 211 0.40 21.01 -13.87
N VAL A 212 -0.36 21.87 -14.55
CA VAL A 212 -1.25 22.84 -13.93
C VAL A 212 -2.67 22.40 -14.25
N GLN A 213 -3.48 22.22 -13.22
CA GLN A 213 -4.89 21.92 -13.34
C GLN A 213 -5.68 23.17 -12.93
N VAL A 214 -6.49 23.68 -13.85
CA VAL A 214 -7.43 24.76 -13.58
C VAL A 214 -8.82 24.15 -13.46
N ARG A 215 -9.46 24.31 -12.30
CA ARG A 215 -10.85 23.90 -12.10
C ARG A 215 -11.72 25.15 -12.04
N ILE A 216 -12.68 25.22 -12.96
CA ILE A 216 -13.69 26.29 -13.02
C ILE A 216 -15.03 25.69 -12.60
N SER A 217 -15.63 26.25 -11.55
CA SER A 217 -16.99 25.94 -11.11
C SER A 217 -17.93 27.05 -11.59
N LEU A 218 -18.98 26.67 -12.33
CA LEU A 218 -20.01 27.58 -12.84
C LEU A 218 -21.27 27.57 -11.97
N ALA A 219 -21.14 27.27 -10.68
CA ALA A 219 -22.28 27.34 -9.76
C ALA A 219 -22.86 28.76 -9.75
N GLN A 220 -24.16 28.83 -10.03
CA GLN A 220 -24.97 30.03 -10.27
C GLN A 220 -25.11 30.86 -9.00
#